data_AF-A0A526V9R1-F1
#
_entry.id   AF-A0A526V9R1-F1
#
_cell.length_a   1.000
_cell.length_b   1.000
_cell.length_c   1.000
_cell.angle_alpha   90.00
_cell.angle_beta   90.00
_cell.angle_gamma   90.00
#
_symmetry.space_group_name_H-M   'P 1'
#
loop_
_entity.id
_entity.type
_entity.pdbx_description
1 polymer ?
#
loop_
_entity_poly.entity_id
_entity_poly.type
_entity_poly.pdbx_seq_one_letter_code
_entity_poly.pdbx_strand_id
1 'polypeptide(L)' 'SGMRCEGVRCSALSGEIGKSTACGIYDVRPDVCRACMPGDEECLMARQALGLPV' A
#
# COMPACT_ATOMS: atom_id res chain seq x y z
N SER A 1 -7.93 16.82 1.58
CA SER A 1 -8.40 15.95 0.49
C SER A 1 -8.10 14.52 0.87
N GLY A 2 -9.10 13.64 0.95
CA GLY A 2 -8.93 12.26 1.45
C GLY A 2 -8.41 11.29 0.39
N MET A 3 -8.00 10.09 0.83
CA MET A 3 -7.65 9.00 -0.09
C MET A 3 -8.91 8.52 -0.84
N ARG A 4 -8.81 8.36 -2.17
CA ARG A 4 -9.85 7.69 -2.97
C ARG A 4 -9.57 6.18 -2.95
N CYS A 5 -10.55 5.40 -2.52
CA CYS A 5 -10.47 3.95 -2.46
C CYS A 5 -11.48 3.32 -3.43
N GLU A 6 -11.04 2.29 -4.15
CA GLU A 6 -11.89 1.38 -4.91
C GLU A 6 -12.11 0.13 -4.04
N GLY A 7 -13.26 0.07 -3.35
CA GLY A 7 -13.48 -0.92 -2.30
C GLY A 7 -12.51 -0.72 -1.12
N VAL A 8 -11.75 -1.76 -0.78
CA VAL A 8 -10.81 -1.76 0.36
C VAL A 8 -9.39 -1.30 0.02
N ARG A 9 -9.12 -0.93 -1.25
CA ARG A 9 -7.78 -0.53 -1.71
C ARG A 9 -7.77 0.89 -2.26
N CYS A 10 -6.63 1.56 -2.14
CA CYS A 10 -6.41 2.85 -2.79
C CYS A 10 -6.57 2.72 -4.32
N SER A 11 -7.27 3.67 -4.95
CA SER A 11 -7.51 3.69 -6.39
C SER A 11 -6.23 3.84 -7.22
N ALA A 12 -5.18 4.42 -6.65
CA ALA A 12 -3.88 4.58 -7.30
C ALA A 12 -2.96 3.36 -7.14
N LEU A 13 -3.34 2.36 -6.34
CA LEU A 13 -2.58 1.12 -6.23
C LEU A 13 -2.82 0.29 -7.49
N SER A 14 -1.76 -0.08 -8.19
CA SER A 14 -1.78 -0.88 -9.41
C SER A 14 -1.07 -2.22 -9.19
N GLY A 15 -1.49 -3.24 -9.94
CA GLY A 15 -0.98 -4.61 -9.82
C GLY A 15 -1.74 -5.47 -8.82
N GLU A 16 -1.12 -6.60 -8.46
CA GLU A 16 -1.68 -7.67 -7.64
C GLU A 16 -0.85 -7.90 -6.38
N ILE A 17 -1.51 -7.78 -5.23
CA ILE A 17 -0.91 -8.00 -3.90
C ILE A 17 -0.36 -9.42 -3.81
N GLY A 18 0.85 -9.56 -3.26
CA GLY A 18 1.54 -10.84 -3.16
C GLY A 18 2.28 -11.27 -4.43
N LYS A 19 2.13 -10.56 -5.54
CA LYS A 19 2.93 -10.76 -6.76
C LYS A 19 3.77 -9.54 -7.09
N SER A 20 3.13 -8.47 -7.55
CA SER A 20 3.78 -7.19 -7.87
C SER A 20 2.75 -6.07 -7.77
N THR A 21 3.03 -5.08 -6.92
CA THR A 21 2.21 -3.88 -6.76
C THR A 21 3.07 -2.64 -6.77
N ALA A 22 2.51 -1.54 -7.26
CA ALA A 22 3.10 -0.23 -7.22
C ALA A 22 2.01 0.83 -7.08
N CYS A 23 2.34 2.01 -6.57
CA CYS A 23 1.43 3.14 -6.57
C CYS A 23 1.69 3.99 -7.82
N GLY A 24 0.65 4.18 -8.63
CA GLY A 24 0.70 4.93 -9.90
C GLY A 24 0.82 6.45 -9.75
N ILE A 25 0.81 6.96 -8.52
CA ILE A 25 1.00 8.38 -8.20
C ILE A 25 2.27 8.60 -7.36
N TYR A 26 3.30 7.78 -7.56
CA TYR A 26 4.50 7.72 -6.70
C TYR A 26 5.09 9.10 -6.38
N ASP A 27 5.22 9.99 -7.38
CA ASP A 27 5.80 11.32 -7.22
C ASP A 27 4.99 12.20 -6.26
N VAL A 28 3.66 12.13 -6.33
CA VAL A 28 2.73 12.93 -5.53
C VAL A 28 2.09 12.12 -4.40
N ARG A 29 2.74 11.02 -4.00
CA ARG A 29 2.26 10.15 -2.94
C ARG A 29 2.08 10.96 -1.63
N PRO A 30 0.89 10.92 -1.00
CA PRO A 30 0.63 11.62 0.26
C PRO A 30 1.57 11.17 1.38
N ASP A 31 1.82 12.04 2.35
CA ASP A 31 2.75 11.78 3.47
C ASP A 31 2.41 10.49 4.22
N VAL A 32 1.12 10.22 4.46
CA VAL A 32 0.65 9.00 5.12
C VAL A 32 1.07 7.72 4.38
N CYS A 33 1.13 7.75 3.05
CA CYS A 33 1.57 6.61 2.24
C CYS A 33 3.10 6.55 2.09
N ARG A 34 3.82 7.64 2.38
CA ARG A 34 5.29 7.68 2.44
C ARG A 34 5.83 7.25 3.80
N ALA A 35 5.06 7.47 4.85
CA ALA A 35 5.40 7.04 6.21
C ALA A 35 5.46 5.51 6.33
N CYS A 36 4.63 4.79 5.58
CA CYS A 36 4.67 3.33 5.54
C CYS A 36 5.84 2.85 4.67
N MET A 37 6.94 2.41 5.29
CA MET A 37 8.08 1.84 4.58
C MET A 37 8.10 0.31 4.64
N PRO A 38 8.75 -0.36 3.66
CA PRO A 38 8.93 -1.80 3.72
C PRO A 38 9.65 -2.24 5.00
N GLY A 39 8.99 -3.09 5.80
CA GLY A 39 9.54 -3.63 7.05
C GLY A 39 9.08 -2.92 8.33
N ASP A 40 8.41 -1.78 8.22
CA ASP A 40 7.80 -1.12 9.39
C ASP A 40 6.61 -1.91 9.93
N GLU A 41 6.17 -1.60 11.15
CA GLU A 41 5.07 -2.30 11.83
C GLU A 41 3.81 -2.36 10.96
N GLU A 42 3.38 -1.22 10.40
CA GLU A 42 2.20 -1.17 9.53
C GLU A 42 2.37 -2.03 8.27
N CYS A 43 3.59 -2.09 7.71
CA CYS A 43 3.89 -2.94 6.57
C CYS A 43 3.79 -4.42 6.95
N LEU A 44 4.40 -4.82 8.07
CA LEU A 44 4.39 -6.20 8.55
C LEU A 44 2.98 -6.67 8.91
N MET A 45 2.19 -5.81 9.58
CA MET A 45 0.78 -6.09 9.88
C MET A 45 -0.04 -6.34 8.60
N ALA A 46 0.13 -5.48 7.59
CA ALA A 46 -0.56 -5.64 6.31
C ALA A 46 -0.12 -6.94 5.60
N ARG A 47 1.18 -7.27 5.63
CA ARG A 47 1.70 -8.53 5.05
C ARG A 47 1.11 -9.74 5.76
N GLN A 48 1.09 -9.76 7.09
CA GLN A 48 0.51 -10.85 7.88
C GLN A 48 -0.99 -11.04 7.60
N ALA A 49 -1.77 -9.95 7.55
CA ALA A 49 -3.21 -10.00 7.26
C ALA A 49 -3.52 -10.63 5.88
N LEU A 50 -2.57 -10.54 4.95
CA LEU A 50 -2.66 -11.08 3.60
C LEU A 50 -1.90 -12.42 3.42
N GLY A 51 -1.34 -12.98 4.51
CA GLY A 51 -0.56 -14.22 4.46
C GLY A 51 0.75 -14.12 3.68
N LEU A 52 1.30 -12.92 3.53
CA LEU A 52 2.57 -12.67 2.85
C LEU A 52 3.76 -12.90 3.79
N PRO A 53 4.91 -13.36 3.27
CA PRO A 53 6.12 -13.53 4.07
C PRO A 53 6.57 -12.18 4.65
N VAL A 54 6.95 -12.11 5.93
CA VAL A 54 7.48 -10.90 6.57
C VAL A 54 8.99 -10.81 6.46
#